data_AF-A0A3D0HUM8-F1
#
_entry.id   AF-A0A3D0HUM8-F1
#
_cell.length_a   1.000
_cell.length_b   1.000
_cell.length_c   1.000
_cell.angle_alpha   90.00
_cell.angle_beta   90.00
_cell.angle_gamma   90.00
#
_symmetry.space_group_name_H-M   'P 1'
#
loop_
_entity.id
_entity.type
_entity.pdbx_description
1 polymer ?
#
loop_
_entity_poly.entity_id
_entity_poly.type
_entity_poly.pdbx_seq_one_letter_code
_entity_poly.pdbx_strand_id
1 'polypeptide(L)'
;IPWIEEWNSTNFSYNNWSFEPNQGHWRISNSTGNGVPAAEFNWAAPETDYSYALVTPALNASIFTCGKLMLDFDLKLEDRNLTAGEMLTVDLYYNGMWKKIAEFKNEGSFDWQAKSFELTNGIGKAVKVRFVAHGDNTSDIIAWYVDNISVYPVLPPATDLTGNEDNLTIDLIWNSAICVESGGGVAANYILDDGSFENGWAINPGYSSWIGNEFATTDAGMLTSVDIYFMTNSSAGNEQLTIDIFDENQVVVGTSDPFSTAADAFVTVELNNIPFNGTFYAMVHWDLNASATNYLGLDEDGPNAASDPEWYFDGSTWDKFSNMGYNGGVFGIRAHAMVGDGGKDVVYGQLSDFTPAHTTLAPASLASANRSVVTNNVARSNKIDLSDFTRGGVLGYNLYRDGVLVNDVPLTDTTYQDTDLEAGAIYCYEVKAVYESYTGTMESAASNEWCSDFVGITNANSIGITIYPNPATDQLTVKSGIDIRRIELVNYLGQVVRKQDVAGQGTYTLNVSDLESGVYFVKFYAQDGSASLERVTITR
;
A
#
# COMPACT_ATOMS: atom_id res chain seq x y z
N ILE A 1 -13.59 5.89 15.65
CA ILE A 1 -12.22 5.89 15.11
C ILE A 1 -12.15 7.05 14.11
N PRO A 2 -11.16 7.97 14.23
CA PRO A 2 -10.07 7.96 15.21
C PRO A 2 -10.59 7.99 16.66
N TRP A 3 -9.78 7.49 17.58
CA TRP A 3 -10.08 7.42 19.02
C TRP A 3 -8.79 7.72 19.79
N ILE A 4 -8.87 8.54 20.84
CA ILE A 4 -7.72 9.07 21.56
C ILE A 4 -7.99 9.02 23.07
N GLU A 5 -6.96 8.68 23.84
CA GLU A 5 -6.91 8.75 25.30
C GLU A 5 -5.59 9.38 25.77
N GLU A 6 -5.70 10.53 26.41
CA GLU A 6 -4.59 11.30 27.01
C GLU A 6 -4.74 11.39 28.55
N TRP A 7 -5.71 10.66 29.11
CA TRP A 7 -6.04 10.63 30.54
C TRP A 7 -6.41 11.97 31.18
N ASN A 8 -6.62 13.04 30.41
CA ASN A 8 -7.01 14.39 30.85
C ASN A 8 -8.24 14.40 31.80
N SER A 9 -9.10 13.39 31.71
CA SER A 9 -10.26 13.22 32.59
C SER A 9 -9.91 12.72 34.01
N THR A 10 -8.66 12.31 34.25
CA THR A 10 -8.12 11.73 35.48
C THR A 10 -8.83 10.44 35.95
N ASN A 11 -9.55 9.76 35.05
CA ASN A 11 -10.27 8.53 35.37
C ASN A 11 -10.40 7.59 34.16
N PHE A 12 -10.57 6.29 34.42
CA PHE A 12 -10.77 5.27 33.39
C PHE A 12 -12.20 5.25 32.79
N SER A 13 -13.19 5.80 33.49
CA SER A 13 -14.59 5.72 33.08
C SER A 13 -14.96 6.63 31.91
N TYR A 14 -14.22 7.72 31.67
CA TYR A 14 -14.55 8.72 30.64
C TYR A 14 -14.64 8.12 29.24
N ASN A 15 -13.66 7.30 28.86
CA ASN A 15 -13.67 6.54 27.60
C ASN A 15 -14.09 5.08 27.78
N ASN A 16 -14.81 4.75 28.85
CA ASN A 16 -15.35 3.40 29.13
C ASN A 16 -14.30 2.28 29.11
N TRP A 17 -13.11 2.54 29.69
CA TRP A 17 -12.13 1.47 29.90
C TRP A 17 -12.68 0.42 30.86
N SER A 18 -12.29 -0.83 30.62
CA SER A 18 -12.63 -1.98 31.45
C SER A 18 -11.38 -2.73 31.87
N PHE A 19 -11.54 -3.72 32.75
CA PHE A 19 -10.41 -4.45 33.31
C PHE A 19 -10.71 -5.95 33.35
N GLU A 20 -9.67 -6.76 33.14
CA GLU A 20 -9.75 -8.21 33.24
C GLU A 20 -8.57 -8.74 34.08
N PRO A 21 -8.79 -9.60 35.08
CA PRO A 21 -10.10 -10.01 35.63
C PRO A 21 -10.80 -8.90 36.42
N ASN A 22 -10.05 -7.92 36.91
CA ASN A 22 -10.51 -6.72 37.60
C ASN A 22 -9.40 -5.66 37.50
N GLN A 23 -9.61 -4.47 38.08
CA GLN A 23 -8.67 -3.34 37.95
C GLN A 23 -7.24 -3.64 38.44
N GLY A 24 -7.08 -4.54 39.43
CA GLY A 24 -5.77 -4.87 39.99
C GLY A 24 -5.03 -3.61 40.44
N HIS A 25 -3.80 -3.45 39.93
CA HIS A 25 -2.93 -2.34 40.30
C HIS A 25 -2.96 -1.17 39.30
N TRP A 26 -3.85 -1.20 38.30
CA TRP A 26 -4.04 -0.09 37.38
C TRP A 26 -4.68 1.11 38.10
N ARG A 27 -4.06 2.28 37.98
CA ARG A 27 -4.56 3.56 38.48
C ARG A 27 -4.18 4.70 37.54
N ILE A 28 -4.78 5.87 37.71
CA ILE A 28 -4.29 7.09 37.05
C ILE A 28 -3.28 7.78 37.97
N SER A 29 -2.09 8.07 37.45
CA SER A 29 -1.07 8.86 38.12
C SER A 29 -1.22 10.33 37.75
N ASN A 30 -1.59 11.16 38.72
CA ASN A 30 -1.73 12.61 38.54
C ASN A 30 -0.42 13.39 38.73
N SER A 31 0.70 12.69 38.89
CA SER A 31 2.05 13.29 39.04
C SER A 31 3.05 12.84 37.99
N THR A 32 2.71 11.81 37.21
CA THR A 32 3.57 11.21 36.18
C THR A 32 2.77 11.07 34.90
N GLY A 33 3.37 11.46 33.76
CA GLY A 33 2.80 11.36 32.41
C GLY A 33 3.74 11.96 31.38
N ASN A 34 3.54 11.65 30.09
CA ASN A 34 4.18 12.36 28.98
C ASN A 34 3.28 13.53 28.56
N GLY A 35 3.11 14.46 29.50
CA GLY A 35 1.91 15.26 29.64
C GLY A 35 1.03 14.64 30.73
N VAL A 36 1.15 15.12 31.97
CA VAL A 36 0.39 14.55 33.11
C VAL A 36 -1.12 14.68 32.87
N PRO A 37 -1.94 13.63 33.11
CA PRO A 37 -1.63 12.36 33.82
C PRO A 37 -1.42 11.13 32.91
N ALA A 38 -0.98 10.00 33.48
CA ALA A 38 -0.87 8.71 32.77
C ALA A 38 -1.55 7.54 33.48
N ALA A 39 -1.87 6.47 32.75
CA ALA A 39 -2.22 5.19 33.36
C ALA A 39 -0.95 4.53 33.94
N GLU A 40 -1.03 4.11 35.19
CA GLU A 40 0.06 3.47 35.94
C GLU A 40 -0.39 2.09 36.39
N PHE A 41 0.38 1.06 36.06
CA PHE A 41 0.32 -0.23 36.75
C PHE A 41 1.39 -0.24 37.85
N ASN A 42 0.97 -0.13 39.11
CA ASN A 42 1.88 0.04 40.23
C ASN A 42 2.29 -1.29 40.90
N TRP A 43 3.50 -1.34 41.45
CA TRP A 43 3.98 -2.53 42.18
C TRP A 43 3.24 -2.85 43.50
N ALA A 44 2.63 -1.84 44.14
CA ALA A 44 2.33 -1.87 45.57
C ALA A 44 1.04 -2.59 45.94
N ALA A 45 1.12 -3.17 47.15
CA ALA A 45 0.66 -4.51 47.50
C ALA A 45 1.33 -5.59 46.63
N PRO A 46 2.58 -6.01 46.95
CA PRO A 46 3.26 -7.08 46.26
C PRO A 46 2.39 -8.31 45.99
N GLU A 47 2.33 -8.73 44.73
CA GLU A 47 1.60 -9.91 44.27
C GLU A 47 2.52 -10.78 43.39
N THR A 48 2.33 -12.10 43.46
CA THR A 48 3.06 -13.08 42.64
C THR A 48 2.13 -13.77 41.66
N ASP A 49 2.65 -14.18 40.49
CA ASP A 49 1.86 -14.83 39.44
C ASP A 49 0.61 -14.00 39.06
N TYR A 50 0.82 -12.72 38.80
CA TYR A 50 -0.25 -11.77 38.53
C TYR A 50 -0.46 -11.59 37.03
N SER A 51 -1.69 -11.22 36.66
CA SER A 51 -2.04 -10.82 35.31
C SER A 51 -3.27 -9.92 35.34
N TYR A 52 -3.10 -8.65 34.98
CA TYR A 52 -4.19 -7.66 34.95
C TYR A 52 -4.13 -6.83 33.68
N ALA A 53 -5.26 -6.79 32.98
CA ALA A 53 -5.44 -6.08 31.74
C ALA A 53 -6.22 -4.77 31.95
N LEU A 54 -5.74 -3.70 31.31
CA LEU A 54 -6.48 -2.48 31.04
C LEU A 54 -6.99 -2.54 29.59
N VAL A 55 -8.31 -2.54 29.40
CA VAL A 55 -8.97 -2.91 28.13
C VAL A 55 -9.79 -1.74 27.59
N THR A 56 -9.51 -1.34 26.35
CA THR A 56 -10.29 -0.32 25.61
C THR A 56 -11.77 -0.73 25.45
N PRO A 57 -12.69 0.22 25.21
CA PRO A 57 -14.02 -0.13 24.70
C PRO A 57 -13.91 -0.81 23.32
N ALA A 58 -15.02 -1.37 22.81
CA ALA A 58 -15.06 -1.82 21.42
C ALA A 58 -14.89 -0.62 20.48
N LEU A 59 -13.81 -0.60 19.71
CA LEU A 59 -13.50 0.42 18.72
C LEU A 59 -13.97 -0.06 17.36
N ASN A 60 -14.90 0.66 16.75
CA ASN A 60 -15.46 0.25 15.47
C ASN A 60 -14.64 0.82 14.29
N ALA A 61 -14.03 -0.06 13.50
CA ALA A 61 -13.34 0.26 12.24
C ALA A 61 -14.12 -0.26 11.01
N SER A 62 -15.36 -0.74 11.17
CA SER A 62 -16.12 -1.41 10.09
C SER A 62 -16.44 -0.55 8.87
N ILE A 63 -16.48 0.78 9.02
CA ILE A 63 -16.71 1.69 7.90
C ILE A 63 -15.49 1.78 6.96
N PHE A 64 -14.29 1.48 7.48
CA PHE A 64 -13.07 1.51 6.69
C PHE A 64 -12.92 0.16 6.03
N THR A 65 -13.20 0.13 4.72
CA THR A 65 -13.02 -1.05 3.88
C THR A 65 -11.57 -1.20 3.41
N CYS A 66 -10.71 -0.21 3.66
CA CYS A 66 -9.30 -0.26 3.30
C CYS A 66 -8.39 0.69 4.08
N GLY A 67 -7.07 0.42 4.03
CA GLY A 67 -6.03 1.11 4.80
C GLY A 67 -5.47 0.30 5.97
N LYS A 68 -4.64 0.95 6.78
CA LYS A 68 -4.14 0.40 8.05
C LYS A 68 -5.02 0.85 9.19
N LEU A 69 -5.14 0.02 10.22
CA LEU A 69 -5.55 0.48 11.53
C LEU A 69 -4.31 0.57 12.42
N MET A 70 -3.97 1.77 12.89
CA MET A 70 -2.78 2.02 13.70
C MET A 70 -3.14 2.16 15.17
N LEU A 71 -2.24 1.69 16.03
CA LEU A 71 -2.20 1.96 17.46
C LEU A 71 -0.89 2.66 17.78
N ASP A 72 -0.99 3.90 18.27
CA ASP A 72 0.12 4.63 18.84
C ASP A 72 -0.08 4.82 20.34
N PHE A 73 1.00 4.75 21.12
CA PHE A 73 1.00 5.07 22.55
C PHE A 73 2.41 5.35 23.06
N ASP A 74 2.52 6.04 24.18
CA ASP A 74 3.78 6.22 24.90
C ASP A 74 3.90 5.22 26.04
N LEU A 75 5.09 4.65 26.20
CA LEU A 75 5.40 3.66 27.24
C LEU A 75 6.61 4.10 28.07
N LYS A 76 6.52 3.95 29.38
CA LYS A 76 7.63 4.11 30.33
C LYS A 76 7.66 2.96 31.33
N LEU A 77 8.86 2.54 31.73
CA LEU A 77 9.07 1.57 32.80
C LEU A 77 9.98 2.18 33.87
N GLU A 78 9.53 2.13 35.11
CA GLU A 78 10.41 2.26 36.28
C GLU A 78 10.60 0.86 36.87
N ASP A 79 11.80 0.33 36.71
CA ASP A 79 12.17 -1.02 37.12
C ASP A 79 12.81 -1.01 38.52
N ARG A 80 12.69 -2.13 39.25
CA ARG A 80 13.37 -2.33 40.53
C ARG A 80 14.47 -3.38 40.41
N ASN A 81 14.17 -4.52 39.80
CA ASN A 81 15.08 -5.65 39.62
C ASN A 81 14.96 -6.15 38.19
N LEU A 82 16.08 -6.24 37.48
CA LEU A 82 16.14 -6.62 36.07
C LEU A 82 15.99 -8.15 35.91
N THR A 83 14.80 -8.68 36.15
CA THR A 83 14.54 -10.14 36.16
C THR A 83 14.08 -10.69 34.82
N ALA A 84 13.61 -9.82 33.91
CA ALA A 84 12.89 -10.20 32.69
C ALA A 84 11.62 -11.05 32.94
N GLY A 85 11.18 -11.18 34.20
CA GLY A 85 10.01 -11.94 34.63
C GLY A 85 8.73 -11.12 34.67
N GLU A 86 8.85 -9.80 34.65
CA GLU A 86 7.73 -8.85 34.67
C GLU A 86 7.54 -8.26 33.28
N MET A 87 6.33 -8.38 32.76
CA MET A 87 6.01 -8.07 31.37
C MET A 87 4.84 -7.12 31.26
N LEU A 88 4.87 -6.30 30.22
CA LEU A 88 3.70 -5.63 29.67
C LEU A 88 3.48 -6.15 28.25
N THR A 89 2.36 -6.83 28.01
CA THR A 89 1.94 -7.23 26.66
C THR A 89 0.83 -6.33 26.15
N VAL A 90 0.80 -6.16 24.83
CA VAL A 90 -0.29 -5.48 24.12
C VAL A 90 -0.95 -6.51 23.23
N ASP A 91 -2.26 -6.69 23.40
CA ASP A 91 -3.04 -7.62 22.60
C ASP A 91 -4.15 -6.90 21.84
N LEU A 92 -4.46 -7.44 20.66
CA LEU A 92 -5.55 -7.02 19.79
C LEU A 92 -6.63 -8.11 19.77
N TYR A 93 -7.88 -7.71 19.95
CA TYR A 93 -9.06 -8.55 19.84
C TYR A 93 -9.81 -8.30 18.55
N TYR A 94 -10.05 -9.34 17.77
CA TYR A 94 -11.01 -9.37 16.67
C TYR A 94 -11.51 -10.80 16.44
N ASN A 95 -12.67 -10.96 15.79
CA ASN A 95 -13.25 -12.28 15.46
C ASN A 95 -13.32 -13.26 16.65
N GLY A 96 -13.53 -12.77 17.87
CA GLY A 96 -13.66 -13.62 19.04
C GLY A 96 -12.35 -13.96 19.75
N MET A 97 -11.18 -13.57 19.22
CA MET A 97 -9.87 -14.01 19.72
C MET A 97 -8.94 -12.84 20.04
N TRP A 98 -8.13 -13.00 21.10
CA TRP A 98 -7.01 -12.11 21.42
C TRP A 98 -5.73 -12.59 20.72
N LYS A 99 -4.99 -11.67 20.10
CA LYS A 99 -3.68 -11.92 19.49
C LYS A 99 -2.68 -10.91 20.05
N LYS A 100 -1.53 -11.39 20.53
CA LYS A 100 -0.45 -10.52 21.03
C LYS A 100 0.23 -9.79 19.88
N ILE A 101 0.36 -8.47 20.00
CA ILE A 101 1.03 -7.60 19.02
C ILE A 101 2.34 -7.00 19.55
N ALA A 102 2.54 -6.95 20.87
CA ALA A 102 3.79 -6.49 21.48
C ALA A 102 4.03 -7.11 22.86
N GLU A 103 5.30 -7.17 23.27
CA GLU A 103 5.74 -7.59 24.61
C GLU A 103 6.95 -6.74 25.04
N PHE A 104 6.91 -6.24 26.27
CA PHE A 104 7.99 -5.51 26.91
C PHE A 104 8.32 -6.18 28.24
N LYS A 105 9.60 -6.18 28.62
CA LYS A 105 10.10 -6.87 29.82
C LYS A 105 10.82 -5.91 30.75
N ASN A 106 10.85 -6.25 32.03
CA ASN A 106 11.64 -5.53 33.03
C ASN A 106 13.14 -5.90 32.95
N GLU A 107 13.79 -5.43 31.90
CA GLU A 107 15.23 -5.60 31.68
C GLU A 107 16.01 -4.30 31.95
N GLY A 108 15.43 -3.40 32.76
CA GLY A 108 15.95 -2.08 33.09
C GLY A 108 14.95 -0.98 32.81
N SER A 109 14.96 0.05 33.67
CA SER A 109 14.14 1.25 33.50
C SER A 109 14.41 1.94 32.16
N PHE A 110 13.35 2.43 31.53
CA PHE A 110 13.45 3.30 30.37
C PHE A 110 12.43 4.44 30.50
N ASP A 111 12.84 5.62 30.06
CA ASP A 111 11.96 6.80 30.02
C ASP A 111 10.97 6.70 28.84
N TRP A 112 10.02 7.62 28.75
CA TRP A 112 8.97 7.62 27.73
C TRP A 112 9.48 7.33 26.31
N GLN A 113 8.89 6.30 25.70
CA GLN A 113 9.13 5.88 24.33
C GLN A 113 7.81 5.80 23.57
N ALA A 114 7.72 6.52 22.46
CA ALA A 114 6.64 6.37 21.51
C ALA A 114 6.70 4.97 20.88
N LYS A 115 5.55 4.32 20.83
CA LYS A 115 5.31 3.03 20.20
C LYS A 115 4.24 3.19 19.13
N SER A 116 4.45 2.53 18.00
CA SER A 116 3.49 2.50 16.89
C SER A 116 3.41 1.06 16.39
N PHE A 117 2.19 0.55 16.31
CA PHE A 117 1.90 -0.80 15.83
C PHE A 117 0.72 -0.78 14.88
N GLU A 118 0.83 -1.53 13.80
CA GLU A 118 -0.33 -1.85 12.99
C GLU A 118 -1.18 -2.90 13.72
N LEU A 119 -2.48 -2.63 13.81
CA LEU A 119 -3.49 -3.58 14.26
C LEU A 119 -3.90 -4.46 13.07
N THR A 120 -2.96 -5.31 12.61
CA THR A 120 -3.14 -6.15 11.42
C THR A 120 -4.44 -6.95 11.49
N ASN A 121 -5.18 -6.94 10.38
CA ASN A 121 -6.53 -7.51 10.22
C ASN A 121 -7.63 -6.84 11.07
N GLY A 122 -7.35 -5.72 11.73
CA GLY A 122 -8.31 -4.96 12.54
C GLY A 122 -9.20 -4.00 11.74
N ILE A 123 -8.77 -3.58 10.55
CA ILE A 123 -9.58 -2.72 9.69
C ILE A 123 -10.82 -3.46 9.18
N GLY A 124 -11.91 -2.74 8.92
CA GLY A 124 -13.20 -3.35 8.55
C GLY A 124 -13.90 -4.11 9.68
N LYS A 125 -13.35 -4.09 10.91
CA LYS A 125 -13.90 -4.87 12.04
C LYS A 125 -14.13 -4.00 13.28
N ALA A 126 -14.86 -4.57 14.24
CA ALA A 126 -14.86 -4.06 15.61
C ALA A 126 -13.68 -4.70 16.36
N VAL A 127 -12.83 -3.88 16.96
CA VAL A 127 -11.62 -4.33 17.66
C VAL A 127 -11.61 -3.88 19.12
N LYS A 128 -10.80 -4.54 19.94
CA LYS A 128 -10.36 -4.02 21.24
C LYS A 128 -8.85 -4.17 21.34
N VAL A 129 -8.22 -3.23 22.03
CA VAL A 129 -6.82 -3.33 22.48
C VAL A 129 -6.81 -3.49 24.01
N ARG A 130 -5.88 -4.28 24.53
CA ARG A 130 -5.59 -4.34 25.97
C ARG A 130 -4.10 -4.24 26.24
N PHE A 131 -3.77 -3.62 27.37
CA PHE A 131 -2.43 -3.59 27.97
C PHE A 131 -2.45 -4.52 29.18
N VAL A 132 -1.66 -5.60 29.15
CA VAL A 132 -1.65 -6.62 30.20
C VAL A 132 -0.33 -6.56 30.93
N ALA A 133 -0.36 -6.13 32.19
CA ALA A 133 0.78 -6.27 33.09
C ALA A 133 0.70 -7.66 33.74
N HIS A 134 1.73 -8.48 33.55
CA HIS A 134 1.79 -9.84 34.09
C HIS A 134 3.21 -10.26 34.40
N GLY A 135 3.39 -11.18 35.34
CA GLY A 135 4.72 -11.62 35.71
C GLY A 135 4.77 -12.43 37.00
N ASP A 136 5.98 -12.74 37.42
CA ASP A 136 6.25 -13.60 38.57
C ASP A 136 6.03 -12.86 39.89
N ASN A 137 6.38 -11.56 39.97
CA ASN A 137 6.36 -10.78 41.21
C ASN A 137 6.35 -9.27 40.94
N THR A 138 5.23 -8.59 41.25
CA THR A 138 5.10 -7.13 41.05
C THR A 138 6.16 -6.31 41.80
N SER A 139 6.82 -6.88 42.82
CA SER A 139 7.90 -6.22 43.53
C SER A 139 9.15 -6.01 42.70
N ASP A 140 9.30 -6.66 41.55
CA ASP A 140 10.46 -6.50 40.69
C ASP A 140 10.34 -5.28 39.77
N ILE A 141 9.18 -4.63 39.72
CA ILE A 141 8.99 -3.31 39.10
C ILE A 141 8.69 -2.22 40.14
N ILE A 142 8.78 -0.95 39.73
CA ILE A 142 8.10 0.16 40.38
C ILE A 142 6.76 0.40 39.68
N ALA A 143 6.78 0.64 38.37
CA ALA A 143 5.55 0.80 37.61
C ALA A 143 5.78 0.73 36.09
N TRP A 144 4.76 0.22 35.40
CA TRP A 144 4.55 0.49 33.98
C TRP A 144 3.66 1.72 33.83
N TYR A 145 3.98 2.61 32.90
CA TYR A 145 3.14 3.76 32.56
C TYR A 145 2.79 3.76 31.08
N VAL A 146 1.51 3.96 30.76
CA VAL A 146 0.98 4.03 29.40
C VAL A 146 0.24 5.35 29.21
N ASP A 147 0.55 6.07 28.13
CA ASP A 147 0.04 7.43 27.88
C ASP A 147 -0.18 7.70 26.38
N ASN A 148 -0.83 8.81 26.04
CA ASN A 148 -1.04 9.32 24.68
C ASN A 148 -1.49 8.25 23.67
N ILE A 149 -2.51 7.49 24.04
CA ILE A 149 -2.98 6.34 23.26
C ILE A 149 -3.88 6.85 22.13
N SER A 150 -3.62 6.43 20.90
CA SER A 150 -4.48 6.70 19.77
C SER A 150 -4.69 5.46 18.90
N VAL A 151 -5.92 5.28 18.44
CA VAL A 151 -6.28 4.27 17.45
C VAL A 151 -6.94 4.97 16.27
N TYR A 152 -6.32 4.90 15.11
CA TYR A 152 -6.73 5.68 13.94
C TYR A 152 -6.49 4.93 12.63
N PRO A 153 -7.26 5.22 11.57
CA PRO A 153 -7.04 4.63 10.27
C PRO A 153 -5.96 5.42 9.54
N VAL A 154 -5.11 4.74 8.79
CA VAL A 154 -4.27 5.36 7.76
C VAL A 154 -4.79 4.89 6.42
N LEU A 155 -5.43 5.82 5.69
CA LEU A 155 -6.10 5.49 4.44
C LEU A 155 -5.15 5.67 3.25
N PRO A 156 -5.27 4.82 2.21
CA PRO A 156 -4.38 4.88 1.06
C PRO A 156 -4.47 6.23 0.33
N PRO A 157 -3.32 6.81 -0.08
CA PRO A 157 -3.32 8.03 -0.88
C PRO A 157 -3.53 7.75 -2.37
N ALA A 158 -3.93 8.79 -3.12
CA ALA A 158 -3.72 8.79 -4.56
C ALA A 158 -2.20 8.80 -4.87
N THR A 159 -1.80 8.27 -6.01
CA THR A 159 -0.37 8.18 -6.38
C THR A 159 -0.12 8.71 -7.78
N ASP A 160 1.17 8.86 -8.13
CA ASP A 160 1.63 9.16 -9.49
C ASP A 160 0.96 10.37 -10.14
N LEU A 161 0.82 11.45 -9.37
CA LEU A 161 0.35 12.73 -9.89
C LEU A 161 1.37 13.23 -10.92
N THR A 162 0.89 13.43 -12.14
CA THR A 162 1.64 14.02 -13.25
C THR A 162 0.82 15.15 -13.87
N GLY A 163 1.52 16.12 -14.46
CA GLY A 163 0.90 17.23 -15.18
C GLY A 163 1.51 17.40 -16.56
N ASN A 164 0.70 17.85 -17.51
CA ASN A 164 1.14 18.32 -18.82
C ASN A 164 0.73 19.78 -19.00
N GLU A 165 1.69 20.60 -19.41
CA GLU A 165 1.49 22.03 -19.63
C GLU A 165 1.04 22.29 -21.07
N ASP A 166 -0.02 23.09 -21.25
CA ASP A 166 -0.38 23.67 -22.53
C ASP A 166 -0.92 25.10 -22.33
N ASN A 167 -0.18 26.11 -22.81
CA ASN A 167 -0.62 27.49 -22.89
C ASN A 167 -1.42 28.03 -21.67
N LEU A 168 -0.76 28.11 -20.50
CA LEU A 168 -1.35 28.54 -19.21
C LEU A 168 -2.48 27.64 -18.69
N THR A 169 -2.49 26.39 -19.15
CA THR A 169 -3.35 25.32 -18.65
C THR A 169 -2.45 24.16 -18.19
N ILE A 170 -2.85 23.47 -17.14
CA ILE A 170 -2.21 22.23 -16.67
C ILE A 170 -3.25 21.12 -16.67
N ASP A 171 -3.00 20.08 -17.45
CA ASP A 171 -3.76 18.84 -17.42
C ASP A 171 -3.11 17.87 -16.45
N LEU A 172 -3.74 17.67 -15.29
CA LEU A 172 -3.31 16.77 -14.23
C LEU A 172 -3.93 15.40 -14.39
N ILE A 173 -3.15 14.36 -14.14
CA ILE A 173 -3.56 12.95 -14.13
C ILE A 173 -2.91 12.29 -12.91
N TRP A 174 -3.66 11.47 -12.18
CA TRP A 174 -3.15 10.68 -11.08
C TRP A 174 -3.72 9.26 -11.10
N ASN A 175 -3.12 8.38 -10.31
CA ASN A 175 -3.63 7.04 -10.03
C ASN A 175 -4.60 7.08 -8.83
N SER A 176 -5.70 6.34 -8.95
CA SER A 176 -6.67 6.19 -7.86
C SER A 176 -5.98 5.67 -6.59
N ALA A 177 -6.51 6.04 -5.42
CA ALA A 177 -6.08 5.40 -4.18
C ALA A 177 -6.45 3.92 -4.18
N ILE A 178 -5.49 3.09 -3.76
CA ILE A 178 -5.58 1.63 -3.87
C ILE A 178 -5.76 1.04 -2.49
N CYS A 179 -6.87 0.34 -2.32
CA CYS A 179 -7.32 -0.25 -1.05
C CYS A 179 -6.62 -1.56 -0.67
N VAL A 180 -5.55 -1.88 -1.38
CA VAL A 180 -4.67 -3.03 -1.21
C VAL A 180 -3.32 -2.41 -0.89
N GLU A 181 -2.82 -2.60 0.33
CA GLU A 181 -1.52 -2.05 0.68
C GLU A 181 -0.46 -2.61 -0.25
N SER A 182 0.38 -1.73 -0.81
CA SER A 182 1.49 -2.04 -1.72
C SER A 182 1.13 -2.65 -3.09
N GLY A 183 0.59 -1.82 -3.99
CA GLY A 183 0.74 -2.09 -5.42
C GLY A 183 -0.26 -1.33 -6.26
N GLY A 184 0.18 -0.22 -6.86
CA GLY A 184 -0.34 0.24 -8.15
C GLY A 184 -0.71 -0.96 -9.01
N GLY A 185 -1.95 -1.11 -9.45
CA GLY A 185 -2.19 -2.26 -10.31
C GLY A 185 -3.54 -2.51 -10.93
N VAL A 186 -3.48 -3.22 -12.05
CA VAL A 186 -4.62 -3.83 -12.73
C VAL A 186 -4.91 -5.19 -12.09
N ALA A 187 -6.19 -5.55 -12.07
CA ALA A 187 -6.63 -6.87 -11.70
C ALA A 187 -5.95 -7.96 -12.54
N ALA A 188 -5.27 -8.90 -11.88
CA ALA A 188 -4.65 -10.06 -12.50
C ALA A 188 -5.23 -11.36 -11.94
N ASN A 189 -5.43 -12.35 -12.80
CA ASN A 189 -5.91 -13.67 -12.45
C ASN A 189 -4.91 -14.72 -12.96
N TYR A 190 -4.21 -15.38 -12.04
CA TYR A 190 -3.28 -16.46 -12.37
C TYR A 190 -4.03 -17.80 -12.36
N ILE A 191 -4.24 -18.35 -13.56
CA ILE A 191 -5.04 -19.56 -13.82
C ILE A 191 -4.23 -20.49 -14.72
N LEU A 192 -3.75 -21.60 -14.15
CA LEU A 192 -2.94 -22.58 -14.87
C LEU A 192 -3.79 -23.72 -15.46
N ASP A 193 -4.96 -23.99 -14.88
CA ASP A 193 -5.87 -25.06 -15.28
C ASP A 193 -6.82 -24.63 -16.40
N ASP A 194 -7.45 -25.59 -17.09
CA ASP A 194 -8.55 -25.32 -18.03
C ASP A 194 -9.96 -25.47 -17.43
N GLY A 195 -10.03 -25.76 -16.13
CA GLY A 195 -11.24 -26.04 -15.38
C GLY A 195 -11.68 -27.50 -15.38
N SER A 196 -10.92 -28.42 -16.00
CA SER A 196 -11.06 -29.87 -15.83
C SER A 196 -10.18 -30.36 -14.68
N PHE A 197 -10.62 -31.39 -13.95
CA PHE A 197 -9.84 -32.01 -12.89
C PHE A 197 -10.07 -33.53 -12.92
N GLU A 198 -9.05 -34.27 -13.35
CA GLU A 198 -9.09 -35.71 -13.62
C GLU A 198 -8.80 -36.54 -12.37
N ASN A 199 -8.05 -35.96 -11.44
CA ASN A 199 -7.57 -36.63 -10.24
C ASN A 199 -7.73 -35.74 -9.01
N GLY A 200 -7.61 -36.33 -7.82
CA GLY A 200 -7.73 -35.60 -6.56
C GLY A 200 -6.74 -36.09 -5.52
N TRP A 201 -6.17 -35.16 -4.76
CA TRP A 201 -5.17 -35.43 -3.73
C TRP A 201 -5.47 -34.77 -2.39
N ALA A 202 -5.10 -35.41 -1.30
CA ALA A 202 -5.19 -34.86 0.04
C ALA A 202 -4.05 -35.39 0.90
N ILE A 203 -3.95 -34.88 2.12
CA ILE A 203 -3.06 -35.42 3.15
C ILE A 203 -3.85 -36.32 4.09
N ASN A 204 -3.30 -37.51 4.37
CA ASN A 204 -3.87 -38.47 5.31
C ASN A 204 -3.93 -37.85 6.73
N PRO A 205 -4.94 -38.21 7.54
CA PRO A 205 -5.06 -37.71 8.89
C PRO A 205 -3.80 -37.93 9.73
N GLY A 206 -3.43 -36.95 10.55
CA GLY A 206 -2.27 -37.00 11.45
C GLY A 206 -0.92 -36.65 10.81
N TYR A 207 -0.90 -36.21 9.55
CA TYR A 207 0.30 -35.67 8.89
C TYR A 207 0.19 -34.14 8.72
N SER A 208 1.34 -33.47 8.66
CA SER A 208 1.43 -32.04 8.32
C SER A 208 2.21 -31.91 7.02
N SER A 209 1.58 -31.41 5.97
CA SER A 209 2.18 -31.31 4.62
C SER A 209 1.41 -30.32 3.75
N TRP A 210 2.08 -29.86 2.70
CA TRP A 210 1.58 -28.87 1.76
C TRP A 210 1.50 -29.46 0.35
N ILE A 211 0.46 -29.05 -0.37
CA ILE A 211 0.26 -29.38 -1.79
C ILE A 211 -0.22 -28.12 -2.50
N GLY A 212 0.35 -27.78 -3.65
CA GLY A 212 -0.11 -26.63 -4.43
C GLY A 212 0.65 -26.39 -5.73
N ASN A 213 0.62 -25.15 -6.22
CA ASN A 213 1.22 -24.78 -7.51
C ASN A 213 2.29 -23.69 -7.37
N GLU A 214 3.27 -23.72 -8.27
CA GLU A 214 4.13 -22.58 -8.60
C GLU A 214 3.45 -21.67 -9.63
N PHE A 215 3.48 -20.36 -9.37
CA PHE A 215 3.03 -19.32 -10.28
C PHE A 215 4.24 -18.47 -10.68
N ALA A 216 4.84 -18.81 -11.82
CA ALA A 216 5.94 -18.03 -12.38
C ALA A 216 5.42 -16.75 -13.04
N THR A 217 5.87 -15.59 -12.55
CA THR A 217 5.57 -14.29 -13.13
C THR A 217 6.74 -13.31 -12.91
N THR A 218 6.77 -12.23 -13.67
CA THR A 218 7.64 -11.06 -13.43
C THR A 218 6.88 -9.91 -12.78
N ASP A 219 5.59 -10.11 -12.52
CA ASP A 219 4.75 -9.10 -11.88
C ASP A 219 5.13 -8.93 -10.42
N ALA A 220 4.86 -7.76 -9.88
CA ALA A 220 4.90 -7.49 -8.45
C ALA A 220 3.56 -6.89 -8.04
N GLY A 221 3.05 -7.27 -6.87
CA GLY A 221 1.74 -6.86 -6.43
C GLY A 221 1.29 -7.56 -5.15
N MET A 222 -0.02 -7.59 -4.95
CA MET A 222 -0.65 -8.20 -3.78
C MET A 222 -1.62 -9.29 -4.19
N LEU A 223 -1.48 -10.47 -3.59
CA LEU A 223 -2.44 -11.55 -3.68
C LEU A 223 -3.61 -11.25 -2.74
N THR A 224 -4.80 -11.13 -3.31
CA THR A 224 -6.04 -10.77 -2.62
C THR A 224 -6.78 -12.01 -2.13
N SER A 225 -6.89 -13.02 -2.99
CA SER A 225 -7.60 -14.27 -2.70
C SER A 225 -7.11 -15.40 -3.59
N VAL A 226 -7.51 -16.63 -3.23
CA VAL A 226 -7.30 -17.83 -4.04
C VAL A 226 -8.60 -18.63 -4.11
N ASP A 227 -8.99 -19.02 -5.32
CA ASP A 227 -10.04 -19.99 -5.54
C ASP A 227 -9.44 -21.40 -5.58
N ILE A 228 -9.93 -22.29 -4.71
CA ILE A 228 -9.42 -23.66 -4.56
C ILE A 228 -10.53 -24.67 -4.83
N TYR A 229 -10.35 -25.54 -5.81
CA TYR A 229 -11.30 -26.59 -6.17
C TYR A 229 -11.05 -27.88 -5.40
N PHE A 230 -12.11 -28.38 -4.76
CA PHE A 230 -12.09 -29.65 -4.06
C PHE A 230 -13.11 -30.63 -4.65
N MET A 231 -12.69 -31.88 -4.82
CA MET A 231 -13.49 -33.03 -5.21
C MET A 231 -14.05 -33.73 -3.98
N THR A 232 -15.29 -34.20 -4.09
CA THR A 232 -15.98 -34.87 -2.99
C THR A 232 -15.19 -36.08 -2.46
N ASN A 233 -14.95 -36.10 -1.15
CA ASN A 233 -14.56 -37.29 -0.42
C ASN A 233 -15.70 -37.71 0.52
N SER A 234 -16.26 -38.89 0.31
CA SER A 234 -17.33 -39.44 1.17
C SER A 234 -16.93 -39.62 2.64
N SER A 235 -15.62 -39.64 2.93
CA SER A 235 -15.07 -39.72 4.29
C SER A 235 -14.61 -38.37 4.83
N ALA A 236 -14.86 -37.25 4.12
CA ALA A 236 -14.47 -35.92 4.57
C ALA A 236 -15.16 -35.54 5.88
N GLY A 237 -14.38 -35.05 6.85
CA GLY A 237 -14.84 -34.39 8.06
C GLY A 237 -14.97 -32.87 7.91
N ASN A 238 -15.22 -32.18 9.01
CA ASN A 238 -15.36 -30.72 9.07
C ASN A 238 -14.03 -30.01 9.38
N GLU A 239 -12.92 -30.61 8.98
CA GLU A 239 -11.58 -30.09 9.21
C GLU A 239 -11.38 -28.76 8.47
N GLN A 240 -10.59 -27.87 9.06
CA GLN A 240 -10.18 -26.62 8.42
C GLN A 240 -8.74 -26.74 7.93
N LEU A 241 -8.47 -26.07 6.81
CA LEU A 241 -7.16 -25.96 6.17
C LEU A 241 -6.75 -24.50 6.11
N THR A 242 -5.47 -24.24 5.85
CA THR A 242 -4.96 -22.93 5.47
C THR A 242 -4.33 -22.99 4.08
N ILE A 243 -4.10 -21.83 3.48
CA ILE A 243 -3.22 -21.73 2.32
C ILE A 243 -2.06 -20.81 2.68
N ASP A 244 -0.85 -21.30 2.44
CA ASP A 244 0.40 -20.58 2.64
C ASP A 244 0.95 -20.14 1.29
N ILE A 245 1.38 -18.89 1.24
CA ILE A 245 2.08 -18.32 0.11
C ILE A 245 3.57 -18.33 0.41
N PHE A 246 4.35 -18.93 -0.49
CA PHE A 246 5.81 -18.93 -0.43
C PHE A 246 6.39 -18.06 -1.54
N ASP A 247 7.52 -17.40 -1.28
CA ASP A 247 8.27 -16.67 -2.30
C ASP A 247 9.13 -17.59 -3.19
N GLU A 248 9.85 -17.02 -4.16
CA GLU A 248 10.78 -17.76 -5.04
C GLU A 248 11.86 -18.56 -4.27
N ASN A 249 12.16 -18.15 -3.04
CA ASN A 249 13.14 -18.80 -2.16
C ASN A 249 12.50 -19.84 -1.23
N GLN A 250 11.22 -20.17 -1.45
CA GLN A 250 10.44 -21.14 -0.67
C GLN A 250 10.31 -20.73 0.82
N VAL A 251 10.26 -19.43 1.09
CA VAL A 251 9.97 -18.87 2.42
C VAL A 251 8.51 -18.43 2.49
N VAL A 252 7.80 -18.79 3.56
CA VAL A 252 6.42 -18.34 3.78
C VAL A 252 6.39 -16.81 3.91
N VAL A 253 5.63 -16.16 3.04
CA VAL A 253 5.39 -14.71 3.04
C VAL A 253 3.99 -14.33 3.52
N GLY A 254 3.07 -15.30 3.62
CA GLY A 254 1.78 -15.10 4.27
C GLY A 254 0.93 -16.35 4.33
N THR A 255 -0.06 -16.34 5.22
CA THR A 255 -0.97 -17.46 5.50
C THR A 255 -2.40 -16.93 5.58
N SER A 256 -3.36 -17.64 4.99
CA SER A 256 -4.78 -17.30 5.08
C SER A 256 -5.36 -17.53 6.48
N ASP A 257 -6.55 -16.97 6.75
CA ASP A 257 -7.39 -17.50 7.83
C ASP A 257 -7.82 -18.95 7.51
N PRO A 258 -8.13 -19.80 8.51
CA PRO A 258 -8.58 -21.18 8.28
C PRO A 258 -9.91 -21.24 7.51
N PHE A 259 -10.01 -22.15 6.55
CA PHE A 259 -11.20 -22.35 5.71
C PHE A 259 -11.63 -23.83 5.67
N SER A 260 -12.91 -24.07 5.39
CA SER A 260 -13.46 -25.43 5.21
C SER A 260 -13.52 -25.80 3.73
N THR A 261 -13.17 -27.04 3.41
CA THR A 261 -13.27 -27.56 2.02
C THR A 261 -14.73 -27.71 1.57
N ALA A 262 -14.98 -27.60 0.26
CA ALA A 262 -16.29 -27.84 -0.34
C ALA A 262 -16.29 -29.11 -1.21
N ALA A 263 -17.44 -29.73 -1.40
CA ALA A 263 -17.57 -30.97 -2.16
C ALA A 263 -17.92 -30.64 -3.62
N ASP A 264 -17.05 -31.03 -4.56
CA ASP A 264 -17.17 -30.76 -6.02
C ASP A 264 -17.39 -29.27 -6.36
N ALA A 265 -16.69 -28.38 -5.64
CA ALA A 265 -16.85 -26.94 -5.78
C ALA A 265 -15.55 -26.18 -5.47
N PHE A 266 -15.47 -24.96 -6.00
CA PHE A 266 -14.47 -23.98 -5.59
C PHE A 266 -14.83 -23.36 -4.24
N VAL A 267 -13.81 -23.11 -3.44
CA VAL A 267 -13.86 -22.27 -2.24
C VAL A 267 -12.96 -21.06 -2.50
N THR A 268 -13.51 -19.86 -2.33
CA THR A 268 -12.72 -18.62 -2.34
C THR A 268 -12.15 -18.38 -0.95
N VAL A 269 -10.83 -18.27 -0.86
CA VAL A 269 -10.10 -18.03 0.38
C VAL A 269 -9.44 -16.66 0.30
N GLU A 270 -9.80 -15.77 1.23
CA GLU A 270 -9.19 -14.45 1.35
C GLU A 270 -7.75 -14.57 1.86
N LEU A 271 -6.83 -13.89 1.18
CA LEU A 271 -5.41 -13.85 1.56
C LEU A 271 -5.05 -12.61 2.38
N ASN A 272 -5.98 -11.67 2.56
CA ASN A 272 -5.73 -10.42 3.28
C ASN A 272 -4.52 -9.64 2.72
N ASN A 273 -4.35 -9.66 1.39
CA ASN A 273 -3.33 -8.88 0.68
C ASN A 273 -1.90 -9.33 1.03
N ILE A 274 -1.48 -10.52 0.57
CA ILE A 274 -0.10 -11.00 0.75
C ILE A 274 0.78 -10.44 -0.38
N PRO A 275 1.91 -9.78 -0.09
CA PRO A 275 2.79 -9.24 -1.12
C PRO A 275 3.52 -10.35 -1.88
N PHE A 276 3.72 -10.14 -3.17
CA PHE A 276 4.59 -10.97 -4.00
C PHE A 276 5.39 -10.10 -4.97
N ASN A 277 6.57 -10.58 -5.33
CA ASN A 277 7.44 -9.95 -6.32
C ASN A 277 8.10 -11.06 -7.13
N GLY A 278 7.63 -11.24 -8.36
CA GLY A 278 8.03 -12.36 -9.20
C GLY A 278 7.33 -13.65 -8.82
N THR A 279 8.03 -14.78 -8.97
CA THR A 279 7.47 -16.12 -8.71
C THR A 279 7.00 -16.29 -7.26
N PHE A 280 5.85 -16.93 -7.09
CA PHE A 280 5.33 -17.35 -5.80
C PHE A 280 4.71 -18.76 -5.88
N TYR A 281 4.51 -19.40 -4.73
CA TYR A 281 3.82 -20.69 -4.61
C TYR A 281 2.60 -20.52 -3.74
N ALA A 282 1.45 -21.04 -4.16
CA ALA A 282 0.26 -21.08 -3.32
C ALA A 282 -0.02 -22.54 -2.95
N MET A 283 0.13 -22.84 -1.65
CA MET A 283 0.23 -24.20 -1.15
C MET A 283 -0.81 -24.44 -0.05
N VAL A 284 -1.75 -25.35 -0.28
CA VAL A 284 -2.75 -25.74 0.72
C VAL A 284 -2.06 -26.57 1.80
N HIS A 285 -2.24 -26.18 3.05
CA HIS A 285 -1.62 -26.81 4.22
C HIS A 285 -2.65 -27.65 4.98
N TRP A 286 -2.34 -28.93 5.13
CA TRP A 286 -2.97 -29.80 6.12
C TRP A 286 -2.06 -29.82 7.34
N ASP A 287 -2.60 -29.50 8.51
CA ASP A 287 -1.83 -29.48 9.75
C ASP A 287 -2.40 -30.47 10.76
N LEU A 288 -1.92 -31.71 10.69
CA LEU A 288 -2.26 -32.77 11.64
C LEU A 288 -3.77 -33.00 11.79
N ASN A 289 -4.54 -32.78 10.72
CA ASN A 289 -5.99 -32.93 10.73
C ASN A 289 -6.41 -34.32 11.24
N ALA A 290 -7.48 -34.37 12.05
CA ALA A 290 -7.91 -35.59 12.70
C ALA A 290 -8.77 -36.50 11.79
N SER A 291 -9.35 -35.91 10.75
CA SER A 291 -10.24 -36.56 9.79
C SER A 291 -9.77 -36.31 8.36
N ALA A 292 -10.24 -37.13 7.41
CA ALA A 292 -9.97 -36.86 6.00
C ALA A 292 -10.67 -35.56 5.55
N THR A 293 -10.18 -34.94 4.48
CA THR A 293 -10.82 -33.79 3.82
C THR A 293 -11.36 -34.19 2.45
N ASN A 294 -12.05 -33.26 1.78
CA ASN A 294 -12.22 -33.36 0.33
C ASN A 294 -10.84 -33.31 -0.36
N TYR A 295 -10.76 -33.88 -1.56
CA TYR A 295 -9.52 -33.98 -2.32
C TYR A 295 -9.30 -32.71 -3.14
N LEU A 296 -8.12 -32.11 -3.06
CA LEU A 296 -7.70 -31.03 -3.95
C LEU A 296 -7.61 -31.56 -5.39
N GLY A 297 -8.38 -30.97 -6.31
CA GLY A 297 -8.41 -31.44 -7.70
C GLY A 297 -7.10 -31.17 -8.43
N LEU A 298 -6.67 -32.11 -9.26
CA LEU A 298 -5.49 -32.05 -10.12
C LEU A 298 -5.93 -32.20 -11.59
N ASP A 299 -5.53 -31.23 -12.39
CA ASP A 299 -5.64 -31.19 -13.85
C ASP A 299 -4.39 -31.84 -14.45
N GLU A 300 -4.55 -32.98 -15.12
CA GLU A 300 -3.44 -33.77 -15.68
C GLU A 300 -3.33 -33.63 -17.22
N ASP A 301 -4.29 -32.98 -17.89
CA ASP A 301 -4.35 -32.89 -19.36
C ASP A 301 -4.55 -31.48 -19.93
N GLY A 302 -4.69 -30.48 -19.06
CA GLY A 302 -4.82 -29.08 -19.37
C GLY A 302 -3.56 -28.43 -19.96
N PRO A 303 -3.66 -27.16 -20.38
CA PRO A 303 -2.65 -26.48 -21.20
C PRO A 303 -1.28 -26.33 -20.53
N ASN A 304 -1.24 -26.31 -19.20
CA ASN A 304 0.00 -26.18 -18.42
C ASN A 304 0.35 -27.45 -17.63
N ALA A 305 -0.44 -28.53 -17.73
CA ALA A 305 -0.22 -29.77 -16.97
C ALA A 305 1.14 -30.39 -17.27
N ALA A 306 1.58 -30.37 -18.54
CA ALA A 306 2.86 -30.92 -18.97
C ALA A 306 4.10 -30.16 -18.45
N SER A 307 3.90 -28.99 -17.86
CA SER A 307 4.97 -28.22 -17.23
C SER A 307 5.18 -28.57 -15.75
N ASP A 308 4.39 -29.50 -15.22
CA ASP A 308 4.42 -29.96 -13.82
C ASP A 308 4.55 -28.79 -12.81
N PRO A 309 3.68 -27.76 -12.80
CA PRO A 309 3.77 -26.67 -11.83
C PRO A 309 3.42 -27.09 -10.41
N GLU A 310 2.90 -28.30 -10.20
CA GLU A 310 2.52 -28.78 -8.88
C GLU A 310 3.73 -28.97 -7.96
N TRP A 311 3.52 -28.81 -6.66
CA TRP A 311 4.54 -29.03 -5.64
C TRP A 311 3.96 -29.75 -4.43
N TYR A 312 4.80 -30.56 -3.80
CA TYR A 312 4.61 -31.16 -2.49
C TYR A 312 5.71 -30.66 -1.55
N PHE A 313 5.35 -30.34 -0.31
CA PHE A 313 6.31 -30.00 0.74
C PHE A 313 5.91 -30.68 2.05
N ASP A 314 6.84 -31.36 2.71
CA ASP A 314 6.58 -32.11 3.96
C ASP A 314 6.98 -31.35 5.23
N GLY A 315 7.34 -30.07 5.11
CA GLY A 315 7.93 -29.27 6.18
C GLY A 315 9.46 -29.30 6.23
N SER A 316 10.10 -30.16 5.43
CA SER A 316 11.55 -30.28 5.32
C SER A 316 12.06 -30.30 3.88
N THR A 317 11.36 -30.98 2.98
CA THR A 317 11.79 -31.24 1.60
C THR A 317 10.68 -30.89 0.62
N TRP A 318 11.04 -30.14 -0.43
CA TRP A 318 10.18 -29.88 -1.59
C TRP A 318 10.38 -30.96 -2.64
N ASP A 319 9.29 -31.49 -3.19
CA ASP A 319 9.32 -32.50 -4.25
C ASP A 319 8.14 -32.35 -5.23
N LYS A 320 8.25 -33.04 -6.37
CA LYS A 320 7.23 -33.09 -7.43
C LYS A 320 6.47 -34.41 -7.40
N PHE A 321 5.22 -34.41 -7.84
CA PHE A 321 4.43 -35.65 -7.93
C PHE A 321 5.05 -36.61 -8.95
N SER A 322 5.56 -36.07 -10.06
CA SER A 322 6.27 -36.84 -11.07
C SER A 322 7.58 -37.48 -10.55
N ASN A 323 8.28 -36.88 -9.58
CA ASN A 323 9.43 -37.54 -8.95
C ASN A 323 9.04 -38.74 -8.09
N MET A 324 7.85 -38.68 -7.47
CA MET A 324 7.33 -39.67 -6.55
C MET A 324 6.65 -40.88 -7.22
N GLY A 325 6.56 -40.91 -8.55
CA GLY A 325 5.91 -42.00 -9.28
C GLY A 325 4.51 -41.70 -9.81
N TYR A 326 4.02 -40.47 -9.66
CA TYR A 326 2.68 -40.06 -10.06
C TYR A 326 2.69 -39.25 -11.36
N ASN A 327 1.51 -38.98 -11.91
CA ASN A 327 1.37 -37.98 -12.97
C ASN A 327 1.56 -36.59 -12.33
N GLY A 328 2.33 -35.72 -12.98
CA GLY A 328 2.33 -34.29 -12.65
C GLY A 328 1.11 -33.59 -13.23
N GLY A 329 0.94 -32.31 -12.93
CA GLY A 329 -0.23 -31.56 -13.37
C GLY A 329 -0.37 -30.19 -12.71
N VAL A 330 -1.58 -29.66 -12.74
CA VAL A 330 -1.93 -28.37 -12.15
C VAL A 330 -3.00 -28.59 -11.09
N PHE A 331 -2.74 -28.26 -9.83
CA PHE A 331 -3.81 -28.27 -8.83
C PHE A 331 -4.83 -27.18 -9.15
N GLY A 332 -6.11 -27.40 -8.82
CA GLY A 332 -7.20 -26.44 -9.01
C GLY A 332 -7.13 -25.24 -8.08
N ILE A 333 -6.03 -24.50 -8.14
CA ILE A 333 -5.70 -23.31 -7.35
C ILE A 333 -5.55 -22.16 -8.34
N ARG A 334 -6.39 -21.13 -8.18
CA ARG A 334 -6.37 -19.93 -9.02
C ARG A 334 -6.15 -18.71 -8.14
N ALA A 335 -5.09 -17.95 -8.40
CA ALA A 335 -4.71 -16.83 -7.57
C ALA A 335 -5.18 -15.49 -8.17
N HIS A 336 -5.69 -14.61 -7.33
CA HIS A 336 -6.20 -13.30 -7.71
C HIS A 336 -5.35 -12.20 -7.10
N ALA A 337 -4.86 -11.28 -7.93
CA ALA A 337 -3.92 -10.27 -7.50
C ALA A 337 -4.21 -8.89 -8.08
N MET A 338 -3.57 -7.90 -7.48
CA MET A 338 -3.49 -6.53 -7.98
C MET A 338 -2.02 -6.23 -8.31
N VAL A 339 -1.72 -5.93 -9.58
CA VAL A 339 -0.33 -5.88 -10.11
C VAL A 339 -0.06 -4.64 -10.95
N GLY A 340 1.16 -4.07 -10.84
CA GLY A 340 1.71 -2.87 -11.51
C GLY A 340 1.21 -2.45 -12.91
N ASP A 341 1.49 -1.19 -13.27
CA ASP A 341 1.01 -0.49 -14.48
C ASP A 341 0.94 -1.30 -15.79
N GLY A 342 -0.19 -1.08 -16.48
CA GLY A 342 -0.50 -1.60 -17.82
C GLY A 342 -1.50 -2.73 -17.75
N GLY A 343 -2.70 -2.53 -18.33
CA GLY A 343 -3.68 -3.59 -18.51
C GLY A 343 -3.06 -4.74 -19.29
N LYS A 344 -2.62 -5.77 -18.59
CA LYS A 344 -2.10 -6.99 -19.17
C LYS A 344 -3.07 -8.10 -18.83
N ASP A 345 -3.60 -8.73 -19.87
CA ASP A 345 -4.00 -10.12 -19.75
C ASP A 345 -2.76 -10.91 -19.33
N VAL A 346 -2.89 -11.68 -18.25
CA VAL A 346 -1.81 -12.31 -17.48
C VAL A 346 -0.74 -12.95 -18.37
N VAL A 347 0.53 -12.59 -18.13
CA VAL A 347 1.69 -13.19 -18.80
C VAL A 347 2.39 -14.11 -17.82
N TYR A 348 2.29 -15.42 -18.05
CA TYR A 348 3.08 -16.41 -17.31
C TYR A 348 4.55 -16.30 -17.71
N GLY A 349 5.44 -16.28 -16.71
CA GLY A 349 6.87 -16.48 -16.91
C GLY A 349 7.21 -17.93 -17.26
N GLN A 350 8.49 -18.21 -17.49
CA GLN A 350 8.95 -19.60 -17.61
C GLN A 350 8.93 -20.25 -16.21
N LEU A 351 8.13 -21.31 -16.04
CA LEU A 351 8.13 -22.15 -14.85
C LEU A 351 9.53 -22.74 -14.60
N SER A 352 9.82 -23.11 -13.36
CA SER A 352 11.10 -23.74 -13.01
C SER A 352 11.42 -24.92 -13.95
N ASP A 353 12.60 -24.86 -14.60
CA ASP A 353 13.04 -25.89 -15.55
C ASP A 353 13.06 -27.25 -14.86
N PHE A 354 12.25 -28.18 -15.35
CA PHE A 354 12.14 -29.50 -14.73
C PHE A 354 12.17 -30.63 -15.76
N THR A 355 12.91 -31.70 -15.43
CA THR A 355 12.91 -32.95 -16.19
C THR A 355 12.47 -34.06 -15.23
N PRO A 356 11.32 -34.70 -15.46
CA PRO A 356 10.79 -35.72 -14.57
C PRO A 356 11.80 -36.84 -14.28
N ALA A 357 11.99 -37.17 -13.00
CA ALA A 357 12.87 -38.25 -12.57
C ALA A 357 12.23 -39.06 -11.43
N HIS A 358 11.74 -40.26 -11.73
CA HIS A 358 11.19 -41.20 -10.73
C HIS A 358 12.26 -41.73 -9.77
N THR A 359 12.68 -40.90 -8.83
CA THR A 359 13.85 -41.12 -7.97
C THR A 359 13.50 -41.06 -6.49
N THR A 360 12.32 -40.57 -6.14
CA THR A 360 11.85 -40.46 -4.76
C THR A 360 10.72 -41.46 -4.47
N LEU A 361 10.69 -41.96 -3.24
CA LEU A 361 9.62 -42.84 -2.78
C LEU A 361 8.46 -41.97 -2.30
N ALA A 362 7.26 -42.20 -2.84
CA ALA A 362 6.06 -41.50 -2.40
C ALA A 362 5.85 -41.60 -0.88
N PRO A 363 5.59 -40.47 -0.19
CA PRO A 363 5.39 -40.44 1.25
C PRO A 363 4.02 -41.02 1.64
N ALA A 364 3.94 -41.60 2.84
CA ALA A 364 2.70 -42.15 3.39
C ALA A 364 1.63 -41.08 3.71
N SER A 365 2.02 -39.81 3.73
CA SER A 365 1.13 -38.66 3.94
C SER A 365 0.14 -38.49 2.77
N LEU A 366 0.47 -38.88 1.55
CA LEU A 366 -0.39 -38.65 0.39
C LEU A 366 -1.59 -39.61 0.33
N ALA A 367 -2.76 -39.05 0.06
CA ALA A 367 -3.99 -39.77 -0.25
C ALA A 367 -4.49 -39.35 -1.64
N SER A 368 -4.83 -40.32 -2.49
CA SER A 368 -5.37 -40.05 -3.84
C SER A 368 -6.80 -40.54 -4.02
N ALA A 369 -7.49 -39.90 -4.95
CA ALA A 369 -8.79 -40.32 -5.45
C ALA A 369 -8.76 -40.36 -6.99
N ASN A 370 -8.59 -41.58 -7.53
CA ASN A 370 -8.72 -41.79 -8.96
C ASN A 370 -10.19 -41.69 -9.36
N ARG A 371 -10.58 -40.59 -10.01
CA ARG A 371 -11.89 -40.53 -10.67
C ARG A 371 -11.80 -41.30 -11.97
N SER A 372 -12.61 -42.35 -12.11
CA SER A 372 -12.73 -43.06 -13.39
C SER A 372 -13.14 -42.04 -14.46
N VAL A 373 -12.33 -41.93 -15.52
CA VAL A 373 -12.45 -40.99 -16.63
C VAL A 373 -13.91 -40.89 -17.09
N VAL A 374 -14.62 -39.87 -16.60
CA VAL A 374 -15.92 -39.48 -17.11
C VAL A 374 -15.85 -37.98 -17.31
N THR A 375 -15.27 -37.62 -18.46
CA THR A 375 -15.47 -36.38 -19.22
C THR A 375 -15.48 -35.07 -18.42
N ASN A 376 -14.39 -34.31 -18.55
CA ASN A 376 -14.30 -32.85 -18.45
C ASN A 376 -15.28 -32.28 -17.42
N ASN A 377 -14.97 -32.47 -16.15
CA ASN A 377 -15.76 -31.92 -15.08
C ASN A 377 -15.46 -30.42 -15.00
N VAL A 378 -16.03 -29.65 -15.92
CA VAL A 378 -15.76 -28.21 -16.07
C VAL A 378 -16.26 -27.49 -14.83
N ALA A 379 -15.35 -27.24 -13.89
CA ALA A 379 -15.57 -26.40 -12.74
C ALA A 379 -15.18 -24.97 -13.09
N ARG A 380 -16.12 -24.04 -12.90
CA ARG A 380 -15.87 -22.61 -13.08
C ARG A 380 -15.86 -21.98 -11.70
N SER A 381 -14.75 -21.37 -11.33
CA SER A 381 -14.77 -20.45 -10.21
C SER A 381 -15.55 -19.18 -10.59
N ASN A 382 -16.17 -18.55 -9.60
CA ASN A 382 -16.82 -17.27 -9.81
C ASN A 382 -15.71 -16.23 -9.91
N LYS A 383 -15.39 -15.80 -11.14
CA LYS A 383 -14.47 -14.68 -11.37
C LYS A 383 -14.84 -13.53 -10.42
N ILE A 384 -13.93 -13.17 -9.52
CA ILE A 384 -14.06 -11.95 -8.73
C ILE A 384 -13.98 -10.77 -9.70
N ASP A 385 -14.99 -9.90 -9.69
CA ASP A 385 -14.94 -8.65 -10.45
C ASP A 385 -14.08 -7.65 -9.67
N LEU A 386 -12.77 -7.76 -9.88
CA LEU A 386 -11.74 -6.99 -9.16
C LEU A 386 -11.82 -5.47 -9.40
N SER A 387 -12.69 -4.98 -10.31
CA SER A 387 -12.99 -3.55 -10.45
C SER A 387 -13.75 -2.96 -9.24
N ASP A 388 -14.36 -3.79 -8.39
CA ASP A 388 -14.99 -3.32 -7.15
C ASP A 388 -13.94 -3.03 -6.05
N PHE A 389 -12.72 -3.58 -6.16
CA PHE A 389 -11.63 -3.35 -5.20
C PHE A 389 -10.86 -2.03 -5.44
N THR A 390 -10.85 -1.49 -6.66
CA THR A 390 -10.15 -0.23 -6.99
C THR A 390 -10.89 1.03 -6.50
N ARG A 391 -12.13 0.90 -6.01
CA ARG A 391 -12.95 2.00 -5.50
C ARG A 391 -13.52 1.74 -4.09
N GLY A 392 -13.11 0.69 -3.41
CA GLY A 392 -13.67 0.27 -2.13
C GLY A 392 -13.51 1.31 -1.02
N GLY A 393 -14.46 2.24 -0.89
CA GLY A 393 -14.50 3.28 0.15
C GLY A 393 -14.00 4.66 -0.29
N VAL A 394 -13.46 4.81 -1.51
CA VAL A 394 -13.04 6.12 -2.06
C VAL A 394 -14.27 6.85 -2.63
N LEU A 395 -14.59 8.00 -2.05
CA LEU A 395 -15.67 8.89 -2.49
C LEU A 395 -15.25 9.82 -3.63
N GLY A 396 -13.96 10.15 -3.72
CA GLY A 396 -13.38 11.02 -4.74
C GLY A 396 -12.01 11.56 -4.33
N TYR A 397 -11.59 12.67 -4.93
CA TYR A 397 -10.29 13.29 -4.67
C TYR A 397 -10.40 14.79 -4.45
N ASN A 398 -9.58 15.30 -3.55
CA ASN A 398 -9.36 16.72 -3.33
C ASN A 398 -8.00 17.13 -3.90
N LEU A 399 -8.01 18.11 -4.79
CA LEU A 399 -6.83 18.68 -5.44
C LEU A 399 -6.41 19.95 -4.69
N TYR A 400 -5.15 20.01 -4.30
CA TYR A 400 -4.54 21.15 -3.67
C TYR A 400 -3.54 21.79 -4.63
N ARG A 401 -3.62 23.12 -4.78
CA ARG A 401 -2.64 23.96 -5.50
C ARG A 401 -2.01 24.91 -4.50
N ASP A 402 -0.70 24.83 -4.35
CA ASP A 402 0.08 25.63 -3.38
C ASP A 402 -0.49 25.56 -1.96
N GLY A 403 -0.97 24.36 -1.57
CA GLY A 403 -1.61 24.09 -0.28
C GLY A 403 -3.07 24.56 -0.13
N VAL A 404 -3.68 25.13 -1.18
CA VAL A 404 -5.08 25.59 -1.19
C VAL A 404 -5.94 24.61 -1.98
N LEU A 405 -7.07 24.20 -1.41
CA LEU A 405 -8.05 23.33 -2.07
C LEU A 405 -8.64 24.03 -3.31
N VAL A 406 -8.63 23.34 -4.46
CA VAL A 406 -9.06 23.88 -5.76
C VAL A 406 -10.51 23.53 -6.08
N ASN A 407 -10.94 22.31 -5.77
CA ASN A 407 -12.27 21.80 -6.08
C ASN A 407 -13.24 21.94 -4.90
N ASP A 408 -14.49 22.35 -5.17
CA ASP A 408 -15.53 22.51 -4.13
C ASP A 408 -16.12 21.18 -3.65
N VAL A 409 -16.13 20.16 -4.51
CA VAL A 409 -16.62 18.82 -4.24
C VAL A 409 -15.59 17.78 -4.68
N PRO A 410 -15.45 16.64 -3.98
CA PRO A 410 -14.49 15.60 -4.36
C PRO A 410 -14.66 15.18 -5.82
N LEU A 411 -13.55 15.22 -6.56
CA LEU A 411 -13.49 14.82 -7.96
C LEU A 411 -13.67 13.30 -8.05
N THR A 412 -14.55 12.82 -8.92
CA THR A 412 -14.76 11.37 -9.12
C THR A 412 -13.89 10.79 -10.23
N ASP A 413 -13.35 11.64 -11.09
CA ASP A 413 -12.37 11.28 -12.12
C ASP A 413 -10.96 11.42 -11.57
N THR A 414 -10.00 10.75 -12.21
CA THR A 414 -8.57 10.82 -11.85
C THR A 414 -7.78 11.79 -12.73
N THR A 415 -8.48 12.79 -13.25
CA THR A 415 -7.93 13.85 -14.10
C THR A 415 -8.53 15.19 -13.72
N TYR A 416 -7.76 16.27 -13.84
CA TYR A 416 -8.24 17.63 -13.62
C TYR A 416 -7.52 18.61 -14.53
N GLN A 417 -8.26 19.52 -15.16
CA GLN A 417 -7.69 20.59 -15.97
C GLN A 417 -7.76 21.90 -15.19
N ASP A 418 -6.59 22.46 -14.86
CA ASP A 418 -6.48 23.76 -14.20
C ASP A 418 -6.18 24.84 -15.26
N THR A 419 -7.12 25.76 -15.44
CA THR A 419 -7.07 26.82 -16.48
C THR A 419 -6.80 28.19 -15.88
N ASP A 420 -6.55 29.16 -16.76
CA ASP A 420 -6.42 30.58 -16.40
C ASP A 420 -5.25 30.86 -15.44
N LEU A 421 -4.15 30.12 -15.59
CA LEU A 421 -2.94 30.28 -14.80
C LEU A 421 -2.13 31.51 -15.25
N GLU A 422 -1.37 32.09 -14.33
CA GLU A 422 -0.56 33.29 -14.58
C GLU A 422 0.87 32.92 -15.00
N ALA A 423 1.40 33.63 -15.99
CA ALA A 423 2.79 33.48 -16.41
C ALA A 423 3.75 34.02 -15.35
N GLY A 424 4.92 33.37 -15.19
CA GLY A 424 5.93 33.76 -14.22
C GLY A 424 5.64 33.32 -12.78
N ALA A 425 4.64 32.46 -12.58
CA ALA A 425 4.34 31.77 -11.33
C ALA A 425 4.70 30.28 -11.42
N ILE A 426 5.08 29.72 -10.27
CA ILE A 426 5.25 28.28 -10.08
C ILE A 426 3.98 27.78 -9.40
N TYR A 427 3.41 26.70 -9.92
CA TYR A 427 2.25 26.03 -9.35
C TYR A 427 2.63 24.62 -8.93
N CYS A 428 2.44 24.30 -7.66
CA CYS A 428 2.67 22.96 -7.10
C CYS A 428 1.34 22.30 -6.72
N TYR A 429 1.15 21.05 -7.11
CA TYR A 429 -0.07 20.30 -6.93
C TYR A 429 0.13 19.05 -6.10
N GLU A 430 -0.86 18.75 -5.27
CA GLU A 430 -1.00 17.50 -4.52
C GLU A 430 -2.45 17.03 -4.59
N VAL A 431 -2.67 15.70 -4.58
CA VAL A 431 -4.01 15.10 -4.56
C VAL A 431 -4.16 14.25 -3.30
N LYS A 432 -5.31 14.39 -2.63
CA LYS A 432 -5.71 13.51 -1.52
C LYS A 432 -6.96 12.75 -1.88
N ALA A 433 -6.97 11.45 -1.60
CA ALA A 433 -8.18 10.65 -1.72
C ALA A 433 -9.12 10.93 -0.54
N VAL A 434 -10.41 10.94 -0.82
CA VAL A 434 -11.48 11.23 0.13
C VAL A 434 -12.24 9.93 0.40
N TYR A 435 -12.38 9.59 1.66
CA TYR A 435 -13.04 8.36 2.12
C TYR A 435 -14.22 8.68 3.03
N GLU A 436 -15.11 7.71 3.20
CA GLU A 436 -16.17 7.78 4.21
C GLU A 436 -15.58 7.64 5.62
N SER A 437 -16.15 8.36 6.59
CA SER A 437 -15.80 8.26 8.00
C SER A 437 -17.05 8.38 8.88
N TYR A 438 -16.96 7.96 10.14
CA TYR A 438 -18.09 8.07 11.08
C TYR A 438 -18.56 9.51 11.35
N THR A 439 -17.73 10.50 11.02
CA THR A 439 -18.03 11.93 11.20
C THR A 439 -18.19 12.69 9.89
N GLY A 440 -18.31 11.98 8.76
CA GLY A 440 -18.43 12.58 7.42
C GLY A 440 -17.44 11.97 6.46
N THR A 441 -16.43 12.74 6.07
CA THR A 441 -15.34 12.27 5.20
C THR A 441 -14.00 12.33 5.92
N MET A 442 -12.99 11.64 5.38
CA MET A 442 -11.61 11.71 5.83
C MET A 442 -10.68 11.72 4.62
N GLU A 443 -9.64 12.54 4.66
CA GLU A 443 -8.60 12.56 3.62
C GLU A 443 -7.48 11.58 3.94
N SER A 444 -6.91 10.98 2.89
CA SER A 444 -5.64 10.28 2.96
C SER A 444 -4.45 11.24 3.15
N ALA A 445 -3.25 10.68 3.23
CA ALA A 445 -2.04 11.44 2.92
C ALA A 445 -2.10 12.00 1.47
N ALA A 446 -1.28 13.02 1.19
CA ALA A 446 -1.11 13.54 -0.16
C ALA A 446 -0.39 12.54 -1.08
N SER A 447 -0.67 12.64 -2.38
CA SER A 447 0.15 12.07 -3.44
C SER A 447 1.57 12.67 -3.43
N ASN A 448 2.41 12.27 -4.40
CA ASN A 448 3.59 13.09 -4.70
C ASN A 448 3.16 14.51 -5.08
N GLU A 449 4.02 15.47 -4.75
CA GLU A 449 3.90 16.84 -5.26
C GLU A 449 4.40 16.88 -6.71
N TRP A 450 3.70 17.63 -7.56
CA TRP A 450 4.14 17.93 -8.93
C TRP A 450 4.07 19.43 -9.15
N CYS A 451 5.18 20.02 -9.61
CA CYS A 451 5.28 21.47 -9.83
C CYS A 451 5.57 21.81 -11.29
N SER A 452 4.98 22.91 -11.74
CA SER A 452 5.17 23.50 -13.06
C SER A 452 5.54 24.98 -12.95
N ASP A 453 6.42 25.45 -13.83
CA ASP A 453 6.78 26.86 -13.98
C ASP A 453 6.39 27.34 -15.38
N PHE A 454 5.47 28.30 -15.45
CA PHE A 454 5.22 29.01 -16.69
C PHE A 454 6.32 30.04 -16.92
N VAL A 455 7.43 29.58 -17.51
CA VAL A 455 8.58 30.45 -17.83
C VAL A 455 8.14 31.53 -18.81
N GLY A 456 8.01 32.76 -18.31
CA GLY A 456 7.56 33.91 -19.10
C GLY A 456 8.63 34.40 -20.08
N ILE A 457 8.95 33.65 -21.13
CA ILE A 457 9.55 34.19 -22.37
C ILE A 457 8.46 34.24 -23.42
N THR A 458 7.72 35.35 -23.42
CA THR A 458 6.69 35.59 -24.44
C THR A 458 7.33 36.16 -25.70
N ASN A 459 6.80 35.86 -26.89
CA ASN A 459 7.27 36.51 -28.12
C ASN A 459 7.02 38.03 -28.01
N ALA A 460 8.03 38.86 -28.31
CA ALA A 460 7.91 40.31 -28.12
C ALA A 460 6.76 40.92 -28.96
N ASN A 461 6.54 40.39 -30.16
CA ASN A 461 5.47 40.86 -31.05
C ASN A 461 4.07 40.53 -30.51
N SER A 462 3.90 39.43 -29.78
CA SER A 462 2.59 39.04 -29.22
C SER A 462 2.16 39.88 -28.02
N ILE A 463 3.07 40.71 -27.46
CA ILE A 463 2.80 41.60 -26.33
C ILE A 463 2.95 43.09 -26.68
N GLY A 464 2.89 43.43 -27.97
CA GLY A 464 2.88 44.82 -28.43
C GLY A 464 4.25 45.50 -28.46
N ILE A 465 5.35 44.72 -28.48
CA ILE A 465 6.69 45.23 -28.79
C ILE A 465 6.99 44.95 -30.26
N THR A 466 7.29 45.98 -31.03
CA THR A 466 7.70 45.83 -32.44
C THR A 466 9.12 46.33 -32.65
N ILE A 467 9.92 45.60 -33.44
CA ILE A 467 11.30 45.97 -33.75
C ILE A 467 11.47 46.17 -35.25
N TYR A 468 12.05 47.29 -35.66
CA TYR A 468 12.31 47.60 -37.06
C TYR A 468 13.50 48.57 -37.26
N PRO A 469 14.15 48.57 -38.44
CA PRO A 469 13.98 47.58 -39.50
C PRO A 469 14.58 46.22 -39.12
N ASN A 470 14.06 45.14 -39.69
CA ASN A 470 14.66 43.81 -39.60
C ASN A 470 14.64 43.21 -41.02
N PRO A 471 15.79 43.11 -41.73
CA PRO A 471 17.15 43.35 -41.24
C PRO A 471 17.51 44.82 -40.95
N ALA A 472 18.47 45.06 -40.04
CA ALA A 472 19.00 46.40 -39.69
C ALA A 472 20.47 46.59 -40.09
N THR A 473 20.82 47.82 -40.48
CA THR A 473 22.20 48.22 -40.83
C THR A 473 22.88 49.03 -39.72
N ASP A 474 22.25 50.14 -39.31
CA ASP A 474 22.87 51.11 -38.41
C ASP A 474 22.18 51.19 -37.05
N GLN A 475 20.85 51.07 -37.05
CA GLN A 475 20.02 51.22 -35.86
C GLN A 475 18.84 50.26 -35.86
N LEU A 476 18.48 49.78 -34.67
CA LEU A 476 17.21 49.11 -34.40
C LEU A 476 16.31 50.05 -33.61
N THR A 477 15.06 50.19 -34.04
CA THR A 477 14.01 50.88 -33.29
C THR A 477 13.13 49.83 -32.61
N VAL A 478 12.99 49.97 -31.29
CA VAL A 478 12.08 49.18 -30.46
C VAL A 478 10.93 50.09 -30.06
N LYS A 479 9.71 49.75 -30.47
CA LYS A 479 8.49 50.40 -29.98
C LYS A 479 7.80 49.44 -29.02
N SER A 480 7.67 49.83 -27.76
CA SER A 480 7.04 49.04 -26.70
C SER A 480 5.69 49.63 -26.32
N GLY A 481 4.62 48.83 -26.42
CA GLY A 481 3.30 49.12 -25.86
C GLY A 481 3.15 48.78 -24.37
N ILE A 482 4.18 48.18 -23.75
CA ILE A 482 4.21 47.79 -22.33
C ILE A 482 5.39 48.45 -21.59
N ASP A 483 5.32 48.46 -20.25
CA ASP A 483 6.35 49.06 -19.41
C ASP A 483 7.60 48.15 -19.32
N ILE A 484 8.64 48.51 -20.07
CA ILE A 484 9.93 47.82 -20.03
C ILE A 484 10.96 48.61 -19.21
N ARG A 485 11.90 47.89 -18.59
CA ARG A 485 12.98 48.45 -17.75
C ARG A 485 14.36 48.24 -18.34
N ARG A 486 14.53 47.23 -19.18
CA ARG A 486 15.84 46.94 -19.80
C ARG A 486 15.69 46.27 -21.16
N ILE A 487 16.57 46.63 -22.08
CA ILE A 487 16.77 45.99 -23.37
C ILE A 487 18.19 45.44 -23.44
N GLU A 488 18.34 44.17 -23.80
CA GLU A 488 19.64 43.52 -24.02
C GLU A 488 19.68 42.93 -25.43
N LEU A 489 20.71 43.26 -26.20
CA LEU A 489 20.99 42.60 -27.47
C LEU A 489 22.04 41.53 -27.21
N VAL A 490 21.74 40.29 -27.58
CA VAL A 490 22.65 39.14 -27.45
C VAL A 490 23.02 38.58 -28.81
N ASN A 491 24.26 38.13 -28.96
CA ASN A 491 24.70 37.41 -30.17
C ASN A 491 24.21 35.95 -30.14
N TYR A 492 24.49 35.21 -31.21
CA TYR A 492 24.13 33.79 -31.34
C TYR A 492 24.83 32.86 -30.32
N LEU A 493 25.88 33.34 -29.64
CA LEU A 493 26.55 32.64 -28.53
C LEU A 493 25.95 32.98 -27.17
N GLY A 494 24.88 33.79 -27.12
CA GLY A 494 24.23 34.22 -25.88
C GLY A 494 24.96 35.33 -25.13
N GLN A 495 26.04 35.89 -25.68
CA GLN A 495 26.79 36.99 -25.06
C GLN A 495 26.05 38.31 -25.27
N VAL A 496 25.91 39.10 -24.20
CA VAL A 496 25.33 40.45 -24.25
C VAL A 496 26.29 41.38 -24.97
N VAL A 497 25.90 41.85 -26.17
CA VAL A 497 26.67 42.78 -27.00
C VAL A 497 26.21 44.23 -26.81
N ARG A 498 24.94 44.45 -26.44
CA ARG A 498 24.41 45.75 -26.02
C ARG A 498 23.46 45.60 -24.84
N LYS A 499 23.44 46.62 -23.98
CA LYS A 499 22.51 46.74 -22.87
C LYS A 499 22.10 48.20 -22.73
N GLN A 500 20.80 48.42 -22.56
CA GLN A 500 20.22 49.73 -22.36
C GLN A 500 19.11 49.66 -21.31
N ASP A 501 19.27 50.41 -20.22
CA ASP A 501 18.20 50.61 -19.26
C ASP A 501 17.20 51.62 -19.84
N VAL A 502 15.92 51.33 -19.66
CA VAL A 502 14.80 52.11 -20.20
C VAL A 502 13.73 52.29 -19.13
N ALA A 503 12.78 53.19 -19.36
CA ALA A 503 11.72 53.45 -18.40
C ALA A 503 10.37 53.54 -19.10
N GLY A 504 9.58 52.47 -18.92
CA GLY A 504 8.16 52.43 -19.25
C GLY A 504 7.87 52.09 -20.72
N GLN A 505 6.68 52.49 -21.18
CA GLN A 505 6.26 52.44 -22.58
C GLN A 505 6.97 53.51 -23.41
N GLY A 506 7.24 53.23 -24.68
CA GLY A 506 7.85 54.22 -25.57
C GLY A 506 8.57 53.65 -26.77
N THR A 507 9.33 54.52 -27.43
CA THR A 507 10.18 54.19 -28.58
C THR A 507 11.64 54.38 -28.17
N TYR A 508 12.43 53.31 -28.34
CA TYR A 508 13.84 53.26 -27.99
C TYR A 508 14.66 52.91 -29.22
N THR A 509 15.90 53.42 -29.27
CA THR A 509 16.80 53.18 -30.41
C THR A 509 18.11 52.58 -29.92
N LEU A 510 18.50 51.47 -30.53
CA LEU A 510 19.76 50.78 -30.31
C LEU A 510 20.69 51.00 -31.49
N ASN A 511 21.92 51.45 -31.23
CA ASN A 511 22.96 51.50 -32.26
C ASN A 511 23.57 50.11 -32.48
N VAL A 512 23.52 49.65 -33.73
CA VAL A 512 24.04 48.34 -34.18
C VAL A 512 25.09 48.48 -35.30
N SER A 513 25.45 49.70 -35.69
CA SER A 513 26.39 50.00 -36.79
C SER A 513 27.80 49.39 -36.62
N ASP A 514 28.22 49.10 -35.40
CA ASP A 514 29.52 48.50 -35.10
C ASP A 514 29.50 46.96 -35.01
N LEU A 515 28.32 46.35 -35.11
CA LEU A 515 28.14 44.90 -35.03
C LEU A 515 28.42 44.24 -36.40
N GLU A 516 28.84 42.97 -36.36
CA GLU A 516 29.03 42.15 -37.56
C GLU A 516 27.68 41.65 -38.10
N SER A 517 27.60 41.42 -39.41
CA SER A 517 26.43 40.82 -40.04
C SER A 517 26.13 39.45 -39.43
N GLY A 518 24.89 39.22 -39.00
CA GLY A 518 24.52 37.99 -38.33
C GLY A 518 23.15 38.04 -37.66
N VAL A 519 22.79 36.93 -37.00
CA VAL A 519 21.56 36.82 -36.22
C VAL A 519 21.84 37.20 -34.77
N TYR A 520 20.98 38.05 -34.23
CA TYR A 520 20.99 38.49 -32.85
C TYR A 520 19.60 38.32 -32.24
N PHE A 521 19.53 38.31 -30.92
CA PHE A 521 18.26 38.31 -30.21
C PHE A 521 18.18 39.53 -29.29
N VAL A 522 17.02 40.18 -29.29
CA VAL A 522 16.71 41.29 -28.41
C VAL A 522 15.87 40.76 -27.26
N LYS A 523 16.40 40.83 -26.04
CA LYS A 523 15.72 40.51 -24.79
C LYS A 523 15.15 41.79 -24.17
N PHE A 524 13.90 41.76 -23.78
CA PHE A 524 13.24 42.82 -23.04
C PHE A 524 12.90 42.32 -21.64
N TYR A 525 13.11 43.14 -20.63
CA TYR A 525 12.73 42.84 -19.26
C TYR A 525 11.72 43.89 -18.77
N ALA A 526 10.58 43.42 -18.28
CA ALA A 526 9.54 44.26 -17.70
C ALA A 526 9.81 44.55 -16.21
N GLN A 527 8.95 45.34 -15.57
CA GLN A 527 9.06 45.68 -14.15
C GLN A 527 8.80 44.50 -13.21
N ASP A 528 7.93 43.58 -13.60
CA ASP A 528 7.56 42.36 -12.85
C ASP A 528 8.60 41.23 -12.95
N GLY A 529 9.65 41.41 -13.76
CA GLY A 529 10.69 40.41 -13.99
C GLY A 529 10.45 39.51 -15.21
N SER A 530 9.28 39.60 -15.86
CA SER A 530 9.00 38.87 -17.09
C SER A 530 9.94 39.29 -18.23
N ALA A 531 10.23 38.34 -19.12
CA ALA A 531 11.11 38.55 -20.26
C ALA A 531 10.38 38.31 -21.58
N SER A 532 10.79 39.02 -22.63
CA SER A 532 10.39 38.69 -24.00
C SER A 532 11.57 38.72 -24.93
N LEU A 533 11.47 37.97 -26.02
CA LEU A 533 12.57 37.78 -26.97
C LEU A 533 12.08 38.04 -28.39
N GLU A 534 12.93 38.69 -29.19
CA GLU A 534 12.72 38.82 -30.63
C GLU A 534 14.02 38.57 -31.40
N ARG A 535 13.93 37.84 -32.52
CA ARG A 535 15.07 37.58 -33.40
C ARG A 535 15.23 38.70 -34.42
N VAL A 536 16.43 39.29 -34.50
CA VAL A 536 16.77 40.33 -35.48
C VAL A 536 17.99 39.93 -36.30
N THR A 537 18.00 40.34 -37.57
CA THR A 537 19.14 40.16 -38.47
C THR A 537 19.85 41.49 -38.64
N ILE A 538 21.15 41.52 -38.40
CA ILE A 538 22.01 42.67 -38.71
C ILE A 538 22.70 42.39 -40.05
N THR A 539 22.67 43.36 -40.95
CA THR A 539 23.30 43.29 -42.27
C THR A 539 24.13 44.55 -42.49
N ARG A 540 25.37 44.38 -42.92
CA ARG A 540 26.26 45.49 -43.27
C ARG A 540 26.42 45.67 -44.76
#